data_AF-A0A1Y6GA81-F1
#
_entry.id   AF-A0A1Y6GA81-F1
#
_cell.length_a   1.000
_cell.length_b   1.000
_cell.length_c   1.000
_cell.angle_alpha   90.00
_cell.angle_beta   90.00
_cell.angle_gamma   90.00
#
_symmetry.space_group_name_H-M   'P 1'
#
loop_
_entity.id
_entity.type
_entity.pdbx_description
1 polymer ?
#
loop_
_entity_poly.entity_id
_entity_poly.type
_entity_poly.pdbx_seq_one_letter_code
_entity_poly.pdbx_strand_id
1 'polypeptide(L)' 'MWVITLYSNSTISMFEFDTEEEARKAFENIKGCKILSEIVYFTDYDFLVAI' A
#
# COMPACT_ATOMS: atom_id res chain seq x y z
N MET A 1 -0.50 -1.79 -6.35
CA MET A 1 -1.06 -2.19 -5.05
C MET A 1 -1.05 -0.99 -4.14
N TRP A 2 -2.05 -0.83 -3.30
CA TRP A 2 -2.20 0.30 -2.38
C TRP A 2 -2.22 -0.21 -0.95
N VAL A 3 -1.52 0.48 -0.05
CA VAL A 3 -1.44 0.10 1.37
C VAL A 3 -1.87 1.27 2.24
N ILE A 4 -2.76 1.00 3.18
CA ILE A 4 -3.04 1.91 4.29
C ILE A 4 -2.28 1.42 5.50
N THR A 5 -1.38 2.25 6.00
CA THR A 5 -0.70 2.02 7.29
C THR A 5 -1.41 2.83 8.36
N LEU A 6 -1.93 2.15 9.39
CA LEU A 6 -2.58 2.76 10.55
C LEU A 6 -1.65 2.63 11.77
N TYR A 7 -1.30 3.77 12.36
CA TYR A 7 -0.58 3.85 13.62
C TYR A 7 -1.59 4.01 14.76
N SER A 8 -1.61 3.03 15.66
CA SER A 8 -2.46 3.07 16.85
C SER A 8 -1.63 2.71 18.08
N ASN A 9 -1.38 3.70 18.94
CA ASN A 9 -0.58 3.56 20.16
C ASN A 9 0.78 2.92 19.87
N SER A 10 0.95 1.65 20.24
CA SER A 10 2.15 0.83 20.08
C SER A 10 2.03 -0.23 18.98
N THR A 11 1.00 -0.15 18.14
CA THR A 11 0.71 -1.13 17.08
C THR A 11 0.66 -0.46 15.71
N ILE A 12 1.13 -1.19 14.70
CA ILE A 12 1.05 -0.82 13.30
C ILE A 12 0.20 -1.88 12.61
N SER A 13 -0.87 -1.44 11.94
CA SER A 13 -1.69 -2.31 11.09
C SER A 13 -1.56 -1.86 9.64
N MET A 14 -1.44 -2.82 8.72
CA MET A 14 -1.38 -2.57 7.28
C MET A 14 -2.57 -3.25 6.61
N PHE A 15 -3.21 -2.52 5.69
CA PHE A 15 -4.33 -3.00 4.89
C PHE A 15 -3.97 -2.85 3.42
N GLU A 16 -4.03 -3.94 2.67
CA GLU A 16 -3.64 -4.02 1.26
C GLU A 16 -4.88 -3.98 0.36
N PHE A 17 -4.77 -3.29 -0.77
CA PHE A 17 -5.82 -3.11 -1.77
C PHE A 17 -5.23 -3.20 -3.17
N ASP A 18 -6.00 -3.76 -4.10
CA ASP A 18 -5.56 -3.89 -5.48
C ASP A 18 -5.66 -2.55 -6.22
N THR A 19 -6.73 -1.78 -5.97
CA THR A 19 -7.03 -0.53 -6.66
C THR A 19 -6.91 0.71 -5.77
N GLU A 20 -6.60 1.86 -6.38
CA GLU A 20 -6.57 3.15 -5.66
C GLU A 20 -7.95 3.51 -5.09
N GLU A 21 -9.00 3.24 -5.86
CA GLU A 21 -10.37 3.61 -5.51
C GLU A 21 -10.84 2.90 -4.23
N GLU A 22 -10.60 1.59 -4.13
CA GLU A 22 -10.91 0.81 -2.93
C GLU A 22 -10.14 1.32 -1.71
N ALA A 23 -8.85 1.59 -1.89
CA ALA A 23 -8.00 2.12 -0.83
C ALA A 23 -8.48 3.49 -0.36
N ARG A 24 -8.86 4.39 -1.26
CA ARG A 24 -9.39 5.73 -0.89
C ARG A 24 -10.72 5.64 -0.15
N LYS A 25 -11.64 4.78 -0.62
CA LYS A 25 -12.91 4.53 0.08
C LYS A 25 -12.69 3.98 1.49
N ALA A 26 -11.76 3.04 1.68
CA ALA A 26 -11.41 2.54 3.00
C ALA A 26 -10.73 3.62 3.86
N PHE A 27 -9.83 4.41 3.26
CA PHE A 27 -9.10 5.47 3.94
C PHE A 27 -10.03 6.49 4.58
N GLU A 28 -11.08 6.96 3.89
CA GLU A 28 -12.04 7.92 4.46
C GLU A 28 -12.76 7.41 5.73
N ASN A 29 -13.01 6.10 5.77
CA ASN A 29 -13.74 5.44 6.84
C ASN A 29 -12.87 5.10 8.06
N ILE A 30 -11.58 4.81 7.86
CA ILE A 30 -10.65 4.52 8.96
C ILE A 30 -10.39 5.79 9.77
N LYS A 31 -10.37 5.72 11.10
CA LYS A 31 -10.02 6.86 11.97
C LYS A 31 -8.63 6.68 12.58
N GLY A 32 -8.03 7.78 13.05
CA GLY A 32 -6.70 7.77 13.66
C GLY A 32 -5.57 8.25 12.72
N CYS A 33 -4.33 8.01 13.14
CA CYS A 33 -3.13 8.41 12.39
C CYS A 33 -2.82 7.37 11.32
N LYS A 34 -3.04 7.74 10.05
CA LYS A 34 -3.00 6.81 8.93
C LYS A 34 -2.30 7.46 7.72
N ILE A 35 -1.64 6.62 6.93
CA ILE A 35 -0.97 7.00 5.69
C ILE A 35 -1.46 6.08 4.59
N LEU A 36 -1.77 6.65 3.43
CA LEU A 36 -2.05 5.91 2.20
C LEU A 36 -0.79 5.95 1.33
N SER A 37 -0.33 4.80 0.86
CA SER A 37 0.87 4.66 0.03
C SER A 37 0.59 3.77 -1.17
N GLU A 38 1.16 4.14 -2.31
CA GLU A 38 1.20 3.30 -3.50
C GLU A 38 2.46 2.43 -3.47
N ILE A 39 2.30 1.14 -3.74
CA ILE A 39 3.40 0.19 -3.91
C ILE A 39 3.60 -0.03 -5.40
N VAL A 40 4.76 0.44 -5.88
CA VAL A 40 5.21 0.29 -7.27
C VAL A 40 6.27 -0.80 -7.31
N TYR A 41 5.93 -1.94 -7.92
CA TYR A 41 6.88 -3.02 -8.14
C TYR A 41 7.73 -2.69 -9.35
N PHE A 42 8.95 -2.22 -9.10
CA PHE A 42 9.98 -2.19 -10.13
C PHE A 42 10.60 -3.58 -10.23
N THR A 43 10.49 -4.20 -11.41
CA THR A 43 11.20 -5.46 -11.70
C THR A 43 12.23 -5.16 -12.78
N ASP A 44 13.52 -5.33 -12.44
CA ASP A 44 14.63 -5.26 -13.41
C ASP A 44 14.56 -6.48 -14.35
N TYR A 45 13.68 -6.42 -15.36
CA TYR A 45 13.61 -7.45 -16.40
C TYR A 45 14.78 -7.36 -17.40
N ASP A 46 15.61 -6.32 -17.33
CA ASP A 46 16.73 -6.11 -18.24
C ASP A 46 17.93 -7.06 -18.02
N PHE A 47 17.90 -7.92 -17.00
CA PHE A 47 18.96 -8.91 -16.75
C PHE A 47 18.65 -10.35 -17.22
N LEU A 48 17.52 -10.59 -17.90
CA LEU A 48 17.07 -11.95 -18.26
C LEU A 48 17.11 -12.29 -19.77
N VAL A 49 17.74 -11.47 -20.61
CA VAL A 49 18.00 -11.84 -22.03
C VAL A 49 19.50 -11.73 -22.34
N ALA A 50 20.28 -12.62 -21.74
CA ALA A 50 21.64 -12.93 -22.17
C ALA A 50 22.05 -14.35 -21.73
N ILE A 51 21.30 -15.38 -22.17
CA ILE A 51 21.76 -16.78 -22.19
C ILE A 51 21.22 -17.44 -23.47
#